data_AF-A0A2N3LKD7-F1
#
_entry.id   AF-A0A2N3LKD7-F1
#
_cell.length_a   1.000
_cell.length_b   1.000
_cell.length_c   1.000
_cell.angle_alpha   90.00
_cell.angle_beta   90.00
_cell.angle_gamma   90.00
#
_symmetry.space_group_name_H-M   'P 1'
#
loop_
_entity.id
_entity.type
_entity.pdbx_description
1 polymer ?
#
loop_
_entity_poly.entity_id
_entity_poly.type
_entity_poly.pdbx_seq_one_letter_code
_entity_poly.pdbx_strand_id
1 'polypeptide(L)'
;MMFDLHYITNKNGKNDIQSITIPGMGHYPLNHEAERCENYGNYCLKTFSIKINEMDIKEKSKNSFHFDKVKAYLSNGRVVTYPIGEIFIVKDSARFPIDFLASSSSTDHMGEQLLKAKEPLSIQSFLFPFHHQLGDGLQLSIITDQGSLQAMYNEMSKGYSDDQKISEWKQGKDHLVEKELFPLKLQKDDLLNTSYQFTFGNNQNGYHFYHFAINLKGKTKNGKEFNVPLVINYSPSFTYKEIEEIVKQRREVNDGARAK
;
A
#
# COMPACT_ATOMS: atom_id res chain seq x y z
N MET A 1 6.16 5.40 -12.86
CA MET A 1 5.58 4.75 -11.67
C MET A 1 6.18 3.35 -11.54
N MET A 2 6.33 2.82 -10.32
CA MET A 2 6.89 1.48 -10.08
C MET A 2 5.98 0.73 -9.10
N PHE A 3 5.82 -0.58 -9.31
CA PHE A 3 5.17 -1.48 -8.35
C PHE A 3 5.84 -2.84 -8.40
N ASP A 4 5.64 -3.63 -7.35
CA ASP A 4 6.27 -4.94 -7.17
C ASP A 4 5.23 -6.06 -7.22
N LEU A 5 5.58 -7.16 -7.89
CA LEU A 5 4.88 -8.43 -7.78
C LEU A 5 5.74 -9.43 -7.02
N HIS A 6 5.18 -10.02 -5.97
CA HIS A 6 5.86 -11.03 -5.17
C HIS A 6 5.39 -12.43 -5.56
N TYR A 7 6.33 -13.37 -5.69
CA TYR A 7 6.03 -14.76 -6.03
C TYR A 7 6.94 -15.74 -5.29
N ILE A 8 6.40 -16.92 -4.99
CA ILE A 8 7.10 -17.99 -4.29
C ILE A 8 7.53 -19.06 -5.30
N THR A 9 8.79 -19.42 -5.28
CA THR A 9 9.33 -20.52 -6.08
C THR A 9 10.02 -21.57 -5.19
N ASN A 10 10.22 -22.77 -5.74
CA ASN A 10 11.10 -23.76 -5.11
C ASN A 10 12.55 -23.33 -5.35
N LYS A 11 13.34 -23.24 -4.29
CA LYS A 11 14.75 -22.82 -4.35
C LYS A 11 15.61 -23.67 -5.30
N ASN A 12 15.29 -24.95 -5.42
CA ASN A 12 15.96 -25.89 -6.33
C ASN A 12 15.19 -26.10 -7.64
N GLY A 13 14.14 -25.32 -7.88
CA GLY A 13 13.36 -25.36 -9.11
C GLY A 13 14.18 -24.81 -10.28
N LYS A 14 14.13 -25.52 -11.42
CA LYS A 14 14.78 -25.07 -12.68
C LYS A 14 13.96 -24.06 -13.47
N ASN A 15 12.72 -23.82 -13.05
CA ASN A 15 11.77 -23.00 -13.78
C ASN A 15 11.53 -21.72 -13.00
N ASP A 16 11.80 -20.58 -13.64
CA ASP A 16 11.58 -19.27 -13.03
C ASP A 16 10.94 -18.30 -14.01
N ILE A 17 10.34 -17.23 -13.50
CA ILE A 17 9.76 -16.18 -14.33
C ILE A 17 10.90 -15.40 -14.99
N GLN A 18 10.88 -15.27 -16.31
CA GLN A 18 11.85 -14.48 -17.08
C GLN A 18 11.27 -13.14 -17.50
N SER A 19 9.96 -13.09 -17.72
CA SER A 19 9.25 -11.89 -18.09
C SER A 19 7.76 -12.08 -17.87
N ILE A 20 7.03 -10.97 -17.87
CA ILE A 20 5.58 -10.97 -17.83
C ILE A 20 5.00 -10.11 -18.94
N THR A 21 3.75 -10.37 -19.30
CA THR A 21 2.93 -9.46 -20.09
C THR A 21 1.70 -9.11 -19.30
N ILE A 22 1.52 -7.81 -19.09
CA ILE A 22 0.32 -7.25 -18.49
C ILE A 22 -0.64 -6.94 -19.64
N PRO A 23 -1.85 -7.55 -19.67
CA PRO A 23 -2.86 -7.24 -20.67
C PRO A 23 -3.04 -5.73 -20.78
N GLY A 24 -3.17 -5.17 -21.98
CA GLY A 24 -3.29 -3.73 -22.16
C GLY A 24 -1.99 -2.95 -22.01
N MET A 25 -1.07 -3.26 -21.09
CA MET A 25 0.12 -2.42 -20.89
C MET A 25 1.31 -2.80 -21.78
N GLY A 26 1.71 -4.07 -21.78
CA GLY A 26 2.87 -4.51 -22.56
C GLY A 26 3.68 -5.64 -21.91
N HIS A 27 4.89 -5.81 -22.42
CA HIS A 27 5.84 -6.84 -22.00
C HIS A 27 6.92 -6.24 -21.10
N TYR A 28 7.21 -6.92 -19.99
CA TYR A 28 8.17 -6.48 -18.99
C TYR A 28 9.16 -7.62 -18.70
N PRO A 29 10.45 -7.47 -19.05
CA PRO A 29 11.47 -8.45 -18.70
C PRO A 29 11.83 -8.37 -17.21
N LEU A 30 12.19 -9.50 -16.61
CA LEU A 30 12.73 -9.53 -15.25
C LEU A 30 14.10 -8.86 -15.24
N ASN A 31 14.31 -7.91 -14.34
CA ASN A 31 15.62 -7.34 -14.13
C ASN A 31 16.42 -8.22 -13.16
N HIS A 32 17.33 -9.04 -13.69
CA HIS A 32 18.12 -10.00 -12.92
C HIS A 32 19.12 -9.35 -11.95
N GLU A 33 19.45 -8.07 -12.11
CA GLU A 33 20.42 -7.36 -11.26
C GLU A 33 19.89 -7.10 -9.83
N ALA A 34 18.59 -7.28 -9.60
CA ALA A 34 17.92 -7.02 -8.32
C ALA A 34 17.25 -8.26 -7.71
N GLU A 35 17.55 -9.48 -8.18
CA GLU A 35 16.94 -10.70 -7.64
C GLU A 35 17.37 -10.97 -6.19
N ARG A 36 16.58 -10.44 -5.25
CA ARG A 36 16.65 -10.83 -3.85
C ARG A 36 15.77 -12.04 -3.63
N CYS A 37 16.41 -13.15 -3.26
CA CYS A 37 15.74 -14.34 -2.78
C CYS A 37 15.67 -14.29 -1.27
N GLU A 38 14.47 -14.10 -0.72
CA GLU A 38 14.26 -14.29 0.71
C GLU A 38 14.04 -15.78 0.98
N ASN A 39 14.92 -16.36 1.80
CA ASN A 39 15.02 -17.80 1.95
C ASN A 39 14.09 -18.31 3.05
N TYR A 40 13.22 -19.23 2.67
CA TYR A 40 12.30 -19.93 3.56
C TYR A 40 12.45 -21.43 3.33
N GLY A 41 13.53 -22.02 3.86
CA GLY A 41 13.83 -23.44 3.70
C GLY A 41 13.94 -23.86 2.23
N ASN A 42 12.97 -24.66 1.76
CA ASN A 42 12.89 -25.12 0.36
C ASN A 42 12.30 -24.08 -0.61
N TYR A 43 11.79 -22.96 -0.07
CA TYR A 43 11.12 -21.92 -0.84
C TYR A 43 11.95 -20.65 -0.87
N CYS A 44 11.71 -19.89 -1.93
CA CYS A 44 12.29 -18.58 -2.15
C CYS A 44 11.16 -17.61 -2.49
N LEU A 45 11.01 -16.55 -1.69
CA LEU A 45 10.16 -15.42 -2.03
C LEU A 45 11.00 -14.46 -2.89
N LYS A 46 10.51 -14.16 -4.10
CA LYS A 46 11.14 -13.27 -5.07
C LYS A 46 10.24 -12.08 -5.36
N THR A 47 10.87 -10.97 -5.73
CA THR A 47 10.19 -9.73 -6.13
C THR A 47 10.48 -9.43 -7.59
N PHE A 48 9.42 -9.18 -8.37
CA PHE A 48 9.47 -8.68 -9.73
C PHE A 48 9.05 -7.21 -9.72
N SER A 49 10.03 -6.31 -9.80
CA SER A 49 9.78 -4.86 -9.87
C SER A 49 9.47 -4.41 -11.29
N ILE A 50 8.35 -3.72 -11.45
CA ILE A 50 7.82 -3.30 -12.75
C ILE A 50 7.79 -1.77 -12.78
N LYS A 51 8.58 -1.20 -13.67
CA LYS A 51 8.55 0.24 -13.95
C LYS A 51 7.64 0.49 -15.14
N ILE A 52 6.53 1.17 -14.90
CA ILE A 52 5.60 1.60 -15.94
C ILE A 52 6.01 2.99 -16.43
N ASN A 53 6.14 3.12 -17.74
CA ASN A 53 6.36 4.40 -18.40
C ASN A 53 5.04 5.19 -18.42
N GLU A 54 5.09 6.48 -18.12
CA GLU A 54 3.90 7.34 -18.17
C GLU A 54 3.25 7.36 -19.56
N MET A 55 4.03 7.17 -20.63
CA MET A 55 3.51 7.07 -22.00
C MET A 55 2.56 5.88 -22.15
N ASP A 56 2.85 4.74 -21.52
CA ASP A 56 2.00 3.54 -21.57
C ASP A 56 0.63 3.78 -20.93
N ILE A 57 0.57 4.68 -19.93
CA ILE A 57 -0.65 5.03 -19.20
C ILE A 57 -1.48 6.05 -19.99
N LYS A 58 -0.83 7.07 -20.58
CA LYS A 58 -1.48 8.18 -21.30
C LYS A 58 -2.21 7.74 -22.56
N GLU A 59 -1.66 6.75 -23.29
CA GLU A 59 -2.27 6.27 -24.54
C GLU A 59 -3.45 5.31 -24.30
N LYS A 60 -3.48 4.63 -23.15
CA LYS A 60 -4.33 3.44 -22.95
C LYS A 60 -5.40 3.60 -21.88
N SER A 61 -5.40 4.69 -21.12
CA SER A 61 -6.40 4.92 -20.07
C SER A 61 -6.91 6.35 -20.04
N LYS A 62 -8.23 6.54 -20.14
CA LYS A 62 -8.83 7.88 -20.04
C LYS A 62 -8.71 8.45 -18.62
N ASN A 63 -8.66 7.61 -17.56
CA ASN A 63 -8.54 8.03 -16.15
C ASN A 63 -7.95 6.96 -15.21
N SER A 64 -8.15 5.67 -15.47
CA SER A 64 -7.59 4.58 -14.68
C SER A 64 -7.37 3.30 -15.51
N PHE A 65 -6.45 2.45 -15.06
CA PHE A 65 -6.15 1.16 -15.66
C PHE A 65 -6.21 0.08 -14.58
N HIS A 66 -6.89 -1.05 -14.87
CA HIS A 66 -7.12 -2.14 -13.92
C HIS A 66 -6.73 -3.48 -14.54
N PHE A 67 -6.07 -4.34 -13.74
CA PHE A 67 -5.76 -5.71 -14.09
C PHE A 67 -5.56 -6.58 -12.82
N ASP A 68 -5.88 -7.85 -12.95
CA ASP A 68 -5.85 -8.88 -11.89
C ASP A 68 -5.06 -10.14 -12.33
N LYS A 69 -4.49 -10.13 -13.55
CA LYS A 69 -3.83 -11.28 -14.16
C LYS A 69 -2.67 -10.85 -15.03
N VAL A 70 -1.65 -11.69 -15.08
CA VAL A 70 -0.50 -11.53 -15.97
C VAL A 70 -0.16 -12.83 -16.67
N LYS A 71 0.38 -12.74 -17.89
CA LYS A 71 1.01 -13.87 -18.57
C LYS A 71 2.49 -13.88 -18.22
N ALA A 72 2.95 -14.89 -17.49
CA ALA A 72 4.37 -15.08 -17.19
C ALA A 72 5.00 -16.04 -18.21
N TYR A 73 6.20 -15.69 -18.66
CA TYR A 73 7.04 -16.51 -19.53
C TYR A 73 8.14 -17.11 -18.64
N LEU A 74 8.19 -18.44 -18.57
CA LEU A 74 9.10 -19.17 -17.72
C LEU A 74 10.39 -19.55 -18.46
N SER A 75 11.47 -19.78 -17.72
CA SER A 75 12.79 -20.16 -18.25
C SER A 75 12.81 -21.44 -19.08
N ASN A 76 11.80 -22.29 -18.95
CA ASN A 76 11.61 -23.50 -19.75
C ASN A 76 10.76 -23.28 -21.02
N GLY A 77 10.46 -22.03 -21.37
CA GLY A 77 9.66 -21.66 -22.54
C GLY A 77 8.14 -21.78 -22.33
N ARG A 78 7.67 -22.25 -21.18
CA ARG A 78 6.22 -22.30 -20.89
C ARG A 78 5.67 -20.91 -20.63
N VAL A 79 4.44 -20.68 -21.08
CA VAL A 79 3.67 -19.47 -20.78
C VAL A 79 2.51 -19.85 -19.87
N VAL A 80 2.36 -19.14 -18.76
CA VAL A 80 1.32 -19.40 -17.76
C VAL A 80 0.64 -18.09 -17.40
N THR A 81 -0.70 -18.09 -17.37
CA THR A 81 -1.47 -16.96 -16.84
C THR A 81 -1.62 -17.12 -15.33
N TYR A 82 -1.07 -16.19 -14.56
CA TYR A 82 -1.22 -16.15 -13.12
C TYR A 82 -2.23 -15.07 -12.73
N PRO A 83 -3.16 -15.35 -11.80
CA PRO A 83 -3.83 -14.28 -11.07
C PRO A 83 -2.82 -13.60 -10.16
N ILE A 84 -2.88 -12.28 -10.14
CA ILE A 84 -2.16 -11.38 -9.25
C ILE A 84 -3.24 -10.52 -8.59
N GLY A 85 -3.07 -10.04 -7.35
CA GLY A 85 -4.12 -9.24 -6.70
C GLY A 85 -4.64 -8.08 -7.57
N GLU A 86 -5.69 -7.41 -7.11
CA GLU A 86 -6.27 -6.28 -7.83
C GLU A 86 -5.26 -5.12 -7.92
N ILE A 87 -4.88 -4.71 -9.14
CA ILE A 87 -4.00 -3.55 -9.36
C ILE A 87 -4.76 -2.46 -10.09
N PHE A 88 -4.86 -1.30 -9.44
CA PHE A 88 -5.43 -0.08 -10.01
C PHE A 88 -4.35 0.97 -10.19
N ILE A 89 -4.19 1.43 -11.42
CA ILE A 89 -3.35 2.57 -11.77
C ILE A 89 -4.29 3.75 -12.01
N VAL A 90 -4.13 4.80 -11.22
CA VAL A 90 -4.95 6.01 -11.33
C VAL A 90 -4.07 7.20 -11.66
N LYS A 91 -4.55 8.07 -12.55
CA LYS A 91 -3.86 9.32 -12.84
C LYS A 91 -4.12 10.30 -11.70
N ASP A 92 -3.07 10.76 -11.02
CA ASP A 92 -3.18 11.87 -10.10
C ASP A 92 -3.10 13.19 -10.88
N SER A 93 -4.13 14.03 -10.77
CA SER A 93 -4.20 15.31 -11.47
C SER A 93 -4.71 16.45 -10.57
N ALA A 94 -4.78 16.22 -9.26
CA ALA A 94 -5.43 17.16 -8.36
C ALA A 94 -4.40 18.03 -7.62
N ARG A 95 -4.68 19.34 -7.56
CA ARG A 95 -4.08 20.22 -6.56
C ARG A 95 -4.93 20.14 -5.31
N PHE A 96 -4.34 19.67 -4.21
CA PHE A 96 -5.03 19.51 -2.94
C PHE A 96 -4.97 20.79 -2.08
N PRO A 97 -6.03 21.10 -1.31
CA PRO A 97 -6.04 22.21 -0.35
C PRO A 97 -5.24 21.91 0.94
N ILE A 98 -4.43 20.85 0.91
CA ILE A 98 -3.58 20.36 1.98
C ILE A 98 -2.17 20.18 1.39
N ASP A 99 -1.15 20.53 2.15
CA ASP A 99 0.25 20.20 1.90
C ASP A 99 0.66 18.95 2.69
N PHE A 100 1.45 18.11 2.03
CA PHE A 100 2.16 17.03 2.69
C PHE A 100 3.48 17.58 3.24
N LEU A 101 3.73 17.39 4.54
CA LEU A 101 4.95 17.87 5.19
C LEU A 101 5.95 16.73 5.43
N ALA A 102 5.48 15.61 5.95
CA ALA A 102 6.32 14.46 6.30
C ALA A 102 5.50 13.17 6.33
N SER A 103 6.18 12.04 6.19
CA SER A 103 5.63 10.72 6.52
C SER A 103 6.69 9.84 7.13
N SER A 104 6.27 8.91 7.96
CA SER A 104 7.10 7.79 8.39
C SER A 104 6.35 6.48 8.18
N SER A 105 7.12 5.39 8.06
CA SER A 105 6.61 4.03 7.99
C SER A 105 7.61 3.15 8.72
N SER A 106 7.11 2.18 9.46
CA SER A 106 7.91 1.30 10.31
C SER A 106 7.67 -0.17 9.97
N THR A 107 8.57 -1.04 10.45
CA THR A 107 8.54 -2.49 10.20
C THR A 107 7.46 -3.22 11.02
N ASP A 108 6.87 -2.56 12.01
CA ASP A 108 5.71 -3.00 12.78
C ASP A 108 4.37 -2.69 12.10
N HIS A 109 4.41 -2.47 10.77
CA HIS A 109 3.24 -2.20 9.92
C HIS A 109 2.48 -0.93 10.28
N MET A 110 3.20 0.02 10.87
CA MET A 110 2.71 1.34 11.21
C MET A 110 3.18 2.37 10.22
N GLY A 111 2.39 3.41 10.04
CA GLY A 111 2.81 4.60 9.32
C GLY A 111 2.02 5.82 9.71
N GLU A 112 2.57 6.98 9.41
CA GLU A 112 1.99 8.27 9.72
C GLU A 112 2.32 9.30 8.64
N GLN A 113 1.45 10.30 8.52
CA GLN A 113 1.57 11.39 7.58
C GLN A 113 1.17 12.69 8.26
N LEU A 114 2.11 13.64 8.30
CA LEU A 114 1.88 14.98 8.77
C LEU A 114 1.52 15.89 7.60
N LEU A 115 0.40 16.57 7.75
CA LEU A 115 -0.26 17.37 6.73
C LEU A 115 -0.51 18.78 7.26
N LYS A 116 -0.64 19.75 6.37
CA LYS A 116 -0.97 21.15 6.71
C LYS A 116 -2.05 21.72 5.80
N ALA A 117 -3.08 22.33 6.37
CA ALA A 117 -4.13 22.97 5.60
C ALA A 117 -3.64 24.26 4.93
N LYS A 118 -3.85 24.41 3.61
CA LYS A 118 -3.49 25.64 2.85
C LYS A 118 -4.50 26.77 3.03
N GLU A 119 -5.72 26.39 3.36
CA GLU A 119 -6.88 27.25 3.52
C GLU A 119 -7.85 26.60 4.50
N PRO A 120 -8.80 27.36 5.08
CA PRO A 120 -9.78 26.77 5.98
C PRO A 120 -10.64 25.73 5.25
N LEU A 121 -10.76 24.56 5.87
CA LEU A 121 -11.42 23.40 5.27
C LEU A 121 -12.13 22.53 6.31
N SER A 122 -13.07 21.73 5.84
CA SER A 122 -13.78 20.75 6.65
C SER A 122 -13.64 19.37 6.02
N ILE A 123 -13.00 18.47 6.74
CA ILE A 123 -12.89 17.05 6.40
C ILE A 123 -14.18 16.37 6.87
N GLN A 124 -14.80 15.62 5.99
CA GLN A 124 -16.12 15.01 6.18
C GLN A 124 -16.05 13.51 6.42
N SER A 125 -15.08 12.82 5.82
CA SER A 125 -14.89 11.39 6.00
C SER A 125 -13.54 10.92 5.46
N PHE A 126 -13.18 9.68 5.82
CA PHE A 126 -12.28 8.86 5.02
C PHE A 126 -13.08 8.03 4.01
N LEU A 127 -12.45 7.70 2.89
CA LEU A 127 -12.88 6.62 2.02
C LEU A 127 -11.81 5.55 1.94
N PHE A 128 -12.23 4.33 2.21
CA PHE A 128 -11.39 3.15 2.23
C PHE A 128 -11.68 2.30 1.00
N PRO A 129 -10.71 2.10 0.11
CA PRO A 129 -10.80 0.97 -0.79
C PRO A 129 -10.65 -0.32 0.04
N PHE A 130 -11.26 -1.42 -0.42
CA PHE A 130 -11.09 -2.76 0.16
C PHE A 130 -11.54 -2.95 1.63
N HIS A 131 -12.42 -2.11 2.17
CA HIS A 131 -12.93 -2.25 3.55
C HIS A 131 -13.42 -3.67 3.87
N HIS A 132 -14.03 -4.37 2.91
CA HIS A 132 -14.49 -5.75 3.07
C HIS A 132 -13.37 -6.78 3.17
N GLN A 133 -12.19 -6.53 2.57
CA GLN A 133 -11.02 -7.41 2.67
C GLN A 133 -10.20 -7.10 3.92
N LEU A 134 -10.10 -5.84 4.30
CA LEU A 134 -9.27 -5.44 5.44
C LEU A 134 -9.95 -5.76 6.78
N GLY A 135 -11.29 -5.70 6.85
CA GLY A 135 -12.03 -5.94 8.09
C GLY A 135 -11.47 -5.09 9.23
N ASP A 136 -11.31 -5.69 10.41
CA ASP A 136 -10.69 -5.04 11.58
C ASP A 136 -9.14 -5.02 11.52
N GLY A 137 -8.56 -5.46 10.39
CA GLY A 137 -7.12 -5.58 10.20
C GLY A 137 -6.39 -4.27 9.90
N LEU A 138 -7.11 -3.17 9.69
CA LEU A 138 -6.56 -1.83 9.53
C LEU A 138 -7.20 -0.88 10.55
N GLN A 139 -6.36 -0.25 11.37
CA GLN A 139 -6.76 0.81 12.29
C GLN A 139 -6.21 2.13 11.80
N LEU A 140 -7.04 3.18 11.86
CA LEU A 140 -6.62 4.55 11.59
C LEU A 140 -6.80 5.44 12.82
N SER A 141 -5.95 6.45 12.94
CA SER A 141 -6.11 7.52 13.92
C SER A 141 -5.83 8.87 13.28
N ILE A 142 -6.50 9.89 13.81
CA ILE A 142 -6.27 11.30 13.48
C ILE A 142 -5.88 12.04 14.75
N ILE A 143 -4.83 12.84 14.67
CA ILE A 143 -4.43 13.78 15.73
C ILE A 143 -4.53 15.20 15.17
N THR A 144 -5.14 16.10 15.94
CA THR A 144 -5.36 17.52 15.58
C THR A 144 -4.90 18.50 16.66
N ASP A 145 -4.31 18.00 17.75
CA ASP A 145 -3.79 18.85 18.82
C ASP A 145 -2.57 19.64 18.32
N GLN A 146 -2.75 20.94 18.07
CA GLN A 146 -1.74 21.77 17.42
C GLN A 146 -0.45 21.88 18.23
N GLY A 147 -0.53 21.83 19.57
CA GLY A 147 0.66 21.85 20.43
C GLY A 147 1.55 20.61 20.21
N SER A 148 0.94 19.42 20.25
CA SER A 148 1.64 18.16 20.01
C SER A 148 2.16 18.05 18.57
N LEU A 149 1.36 18.47 17.59
CA LEU A 149 1.74 18.41 16.18
C LEU A 149 2.86 19.39 15.83
N GLN A 150 2.88 20.58 16.43
CA GLN A 150 3.97 21.53 16.23
C GLN A 150 5.28 21.03 16.83
N ALA A 151 5.22 20.38 18.00
CA ALA A 151 6.39 19.72 18.60
C ALA A 151 6.94 18.62 17.67
N MET A 152 6.06 17.75 17.17
CA MET A 152 6.39 16.69 16.21
C MET A 152 7.02 17.24 14.92
N TYR A 153 6.43 18.28 14.32
CA TYR A 153 6.98 18.95 13.14
C TYR A 153 8.38 19.52 13.40
N ASN A 154 8.57 20.18 14.54
CA ASN A 154 9.86 20.76 14.92
C ASN A 154 10.92 19.68 15.15
N GLU A 155 10.56 18.52 15.73
CA GLU A 155 11.46 17.37 15.87
C GLU A 155 11.86 16.82 14.50
N MET A 156 10.90 16.54 13.61
CA MET A 156 11.19 16.05 12.26
C MET A 156 12.07 17.04 11.45
N SER A 157 11.88 18.35 11.64
CA SER A 157 12.64 19.38 10.94
C SER A 157 14.12 19.49 11.35
N LYS A 158 14.51 18.93 12.50
CA LYS A 158 15.90 18.99 13.02
C LYS A 158 16.85 17.97 12.38
N GLY A 159 16.35 17.08 11.53
CA GLY A 159 17.13 16.00 10.91
C GLY A 159 17.29 14.79 11.84
N TYR A 160 17.20 13.59 11.28
CA TYR A 160 17.33 12.33 12.01
C TYR A 160 18.74 12.21 12.60
N SER A 161 18.85 12.11 13.93
CA SER A 161 19.93 11.35 14.56
C SER A 161 19.42 9.93 14.79
N ASP A 162 20.24 8.92 14.50
CA ASP A 162 19.90 7.49 14.55
C ASP A 162 19.32 7.00 15.90
N ASP A 163 19.42 7.81 16.96
CA ASP A 163 19.00 7.47 18.32
C ASP A 163 17.64 8.07 18.73
N GLN A 164 17.00 8.89 17.90
CA GLN A 164 15.71 9.50 18.25
C GLN A 164 14.55 8.74 17.62
N LYS A 165 14.01 7.79 18.38
CA LYS A 165 12.66 7.25 18.17
C LYS A 165 11.71 8.44 18.03
N ILE A 166 11.26 8.74 16.81
CA ILE A 166 10.07 9.55 16.61
C ILE A 166 8.98 8.81 17.37
N SER A 167 8.54 9.43 18.47
CA SER A 167 7.35 9.12 19.24
C SER A 167 6.92 7.65 19.17
N GLU A 168 7.18 6.88 20.22
CA GLU A 168 6.41 5.65 20.50
C GLU A 168 4.98 5.90 20.08
N TRP A 169 4.38 4.98 19.32
CA TRP A 169 2.95 4.99 19.11
C TRP A 169 2.32 4.97 20.49
N LYS A 170 2.00 6.16 20.99
CA LYS A 170 1.04 6.28 22.06
C LYS A 170 -0.20 5.81 21.35
N GLN A 171 -0.64 4.60 21.69
CA GLN A 171 -2.07 4.31 21.68
C GLN A 171 -2.68 5.55 22.32
N GLY A 172 -3.10 6.51 21.50
CA GLY A 172 -4.01 7.51 21.95
C GLY A 172 -5.11 6.67 22.56
N LYS A 173 -5.46 6.94 23.82
CA LYS A 173 -6.62 6.33 24.49
C LYS A 173 -7.93 6.53 23.72
N ASP A 174 -7.84 7.24 22.61
CA ASP A 174 -8.86 7.69 21.71
C ASP A 174 -8.78 6.83 20.43
N HIS A 175 -9.21 5.57 20.54
CA HIS A 175 -9.78 4.82 19.43
C HIS A 175 -11.06 5.55 18.97
N LEU A 176 -10.92 6.73 18.39
CA LEU A 176 -12.07 7.55 18.02
C LEU A 176 -12.67 6.96 16.74
N VAL A 177 -13.87 6.41 16.90
CA VAL A 177 -14.71 5.89 15.84
C VAL A 177 -15.04 7.04 14.88
N GLU A 178 -14.92 6.81 13.57
CA GLU A 178 -15.11 7.81 12.50
C GLU A 178 -16.30 8.75 12.68
N LYS A 179 -17.40 8.27 13.27
CA LYS A 179 -18.64 9.03 13.47
C LYS A 179 -18.52 10.18 14.47
N GLU A 180 -17.56 10.14 15.40
CA GLU A 180 -17.36 11.18 16.40
C GLU A 180 -16.29 12.21 15.97
N LEU A 181 -15.45 11.85 14.99
CA LEU A 181 -14.36 12.69 14.49
C LEU A 181 -14.80 13.70 13.43
N PHE A 182 -15.85 13.39 12.67
CA PHE A 182 -16.27 14.19 11.52
C PHE A 182 -17.59 14.94 11.77
N PRO A 183 -17.74 16.17 11.24
CA PRO A 183 -16.78 16.88 10.41
C PRO A 183 -15.63 17.52 11.21
N LEU A 184 -14.40 17.28 10.79
CA LEU A 184 -13.20 17.89 11.36
C LEU A 184 -12.93 19.21 10.64
N LYS A 185 -12.81 20.31 11.39
CA LYS A 185 -12.56 21.65 10.84
C LYS A 185 -11.12 22.05 11.10
N LEU A 186 -10.44 22.50 10.04
CA LEU A 186 -9.07 23.02 10.10
C LEU A 186 -9.08 24.46 9.58
N GLN A 187 -8.34 25.34 10.25
CA GLN A 187 -8.00 26.66 9.77
C GLN A 187 -6.81 26.58 8.81
N LYS A 188 -6.51 27.70 8.16
CA LYS A 188 -5.28 27.81 7.38
C LYS A 188 -4.07 27.63 8.31
N ASP A 189 -3.07 26.89 7.82
CA ASP A 189 -1.82 26.55 8.51
C ASP A 189 -1.96 25.58 9.69
N ASP A 190 -3.18 25.14 10.03
CA ASP A 190 -3.38 24.05 11.00
C ASP A 190 -2.74 22.75 10.49
N LEU A 191 -2.15 22.02 11.42
CA LEU A 191 -1.56 20.71 11.21
C LEU A 191 -2.59 19.59 11.45
N LEU A 192 -2.38 18.49 10.73
CA LEU A 192 -3.15 17.25 10.86
C LEU A 192 -2.17 16.08 10.76
N ASN A 193 -2.18 15.17 11.73
CA ASN A 193 -1.48 13.90 11.58
C ASN A 193 -2.49 12.78 11.38
N THR A 194 -2.26 11.96 10.37
CA THR A 194 -3.00 10.72 10.14
C THR A 194 -2.06 9.55 10.34
N SER A 195 -2.43 8.58 11.15
CA SER A 195 -1.65 7.36 11.35
C SER A 195 -2.48 6.11 11.06
N TYR A 196 -1.79 5.04 10.70
CA TYR A 196 -2.38 3.75 10.44
C TYR A 196 -1.56 2.62 11.08
N GLN A 197 -2.24 1.52 11.41
CA GLN A 197 -1.62 0.28 11.83
C GLN A 197 -2.38 -0.90 11.23
N PHE A 198 -1.64 -1.87 10.69
CA PHE A 198 -2.20 -3.15 10.28
C PHE A 198 -2.03 -4.22 11.35
N THR A 199 -3.12 -4.90 11.71
CA THR A 199 -3.15 -5.98 12.70
C THR A 199 -4.05 -7.12 12.23
N PHE A 200 -3.50 -8.06 11.49
CA PHE A 200 -4.29 -9.17 10.92
C PHE A 200 -4.44 -10.38 11.86
N GLY A 201 -3.65 -10.48 12.94
CA GLY A 201 -3.64 -11.66 13.80
C GLY A 201 -3.38 -12.94 12.99
N ASN A 202 -4.27 -13.94 13.08
CA ASN A 202 -4.21 -15.18 12.29
C ASN A 202 -5.03 -15.12 10.98
N ASN A 203 -5.46 -13.94 10.54
CA ASN A 203 -6.23 -13.80 9.32
C ASN A 203 -5.32 -13.90 8.09
N GLN A 204 -5.70 -14.74 7.11
CA GLN A 204 -4.99 -14.91 5.85
C GLN A 204 -4.87 -13.63 5.01
N ASN A 205 -5.75 -12.64 5.26
CA ASN A 205 -5.62 -11.32 4.65
C ASN A 205 -4.29 -10.63 5.00
N GLY A 206 -3.64 -11.04 6.09
CA GLY A 206 -2.29 -10.62 6.45
C GLY A 206 -1.18 -11.22 5.58
N TYR A 207 -1.47 -12.11 4.63
CA TYR A 207 -0.48 -12.64 3.69
C TYR A 207 -0.41 -11.83 2.39
N HIS A 208 -1.30 -10.86 2.20
CA HIS A 208 -1.32 -10.02 1.02
C HIS A 208 -0.45 -8.78 1.21
N PHE A 209 0.19 -8.33 0.12
CA PHE A 209 0.85 -7.04 0.06
C PHE A 209 -0.19 -5.98 -0.28
N TYR A 210 -0.26 -4.91 0.50
CA TYR A 210 -1.16 -3.79 0.25
C TYR A 210 -0.38 -2.51 -0.04
N HIS A 211 -0.71 -1.85 -1.15
CA HIS A 211 -0.20 -0.54 -1.52
C HIS A 211 -1.35 0.24 -2.17
N PHE A 212 -2.02 1.09 -1.40
CA PHE A 212 -3.17 1.84 -1.89
C PHE A 212 -3.36 3.15 -1.13
N ALA A 213 -4.22 4.03 -1.65
CA ALA A 213 -4.57 5.27 -0.97
C ALA A 213 -5.92 5.15 -0.26
N ILE A 214 -5.95 5.48 1.04
CA ILE A 214 -7.19 5.95 1.68
C ILE A 214 -7.40 7.42 1.29
N ASN A 215 -8.63 7.88 1.27
CA ASN A 215 -8.96 9.17 0.68
C ASN A 215 -9.64 10.07 1.71
N LEU A 216 -9.02 11.21 2.04
CA LEU A 216 -9.62 12.27 2.85
C LEU A 216 -10.58 13.09 1.98
N LYS A 217 -11.88 12.99 2.26
CA LYS A 217 -12.90 13.78 1.59
C LYS A 217 -13.35 14.96 2.43
N GLY A 218 -13.55 16.10 1.77
CA GLY A 218 -14.03 17.29 2.45
C GLY A 218 -14.36 18.44 1.51
N LYS A 219 -14.57 19.61 2.11
CA LYS A 219 -14.88 20.86 1.41
C LYS A 219 -14.04 22.01 1.95
N THR A 220 -13.58 22.89 1.07
CA THR A 220 -12.96 24.16 1.47
C THR A 220 -14.03 25.14 1.94
N LYS A 221 -13.63 26.26 2.56
CA LYS A 221 -14.55 27.33 3.00
C LYS A 221 -15.48 27.83 1.88
N ASN A 222 -15.02 27.81 0.63
CA ASN A 222 -15.79 28.25 -0.54
C ASN A 222 -16.71 27.15 -1.11
N GLY A 223 -16.83 26.01 -0.42
CA GLY A 223 -17.69 24.88 -0.83
C GLY A 223 -17.07 23.97 -1.89
N LYS A 224 -15.82 24.21 -2.32
CA LYS A 224 -15.12 23.35 -3.28
C LYS A 224 -14.80 22.01 -2.63
N GLU A 225 -15.27 20.93 -3.23
CA GLU A 225 -14.97 19.57 -2.78
C GLU A 225 -13.52 19.20 -3.07
N PHE A 226 -12.92 18.41 -2.18
CA PHE A 226 -11.60 17.84 -2.37
C PHE A 226 -11.58 16.37 -1.95
N ASN A 227 -10.60 15.65 -2.50
CA ASN A 227 -10.34 14.25 -2.22
C ASN A 227 -8.81 14.05 -2.18
N VAL A 228 -8.22 14.05 -0.99
CA VAL A 228 -6.75 13.93 -0.82
C VAL A 228 -6.37 12.47 -0.59
N PRO A 229 -5.54 11.86 -1.46
CA PRO A 229 -5.06 10.50 -1.25
C PRO A 229 -3.96 10.47 -0.18
N LEU A 230 -4.08 9.52 0.74
CA LEU A 230 -3.09 9.19 1.76
C LEU A 230 -2.63 7.76 1.49
N VAL A 231 -1.41 7.62 0.97
CA VAL A 231 -0.85 6.31 0.62
C VAL A 231 -0.55 5.54 1.91
N ILE A 232 -1.08 4.33 1.99
CA ILE A 232 -0.79 3.38 3.05
C ILE A 232 -0.20 2.10 2.48
N ASN A 233 0.74 1.52 3.23
CA ASN A 233 1.53 0.39 2.80
C ASN A 233 1.53 -0.69 3.87
N TYR A 234 1.40 -1.94 3.42
CA TYR A 234 1.59 -3.13 4.23
C TYR A 234 2.41 -4.14 3.43
N SER A 235 3.56 -4.50 3.99
CA SER A 235 4.40 -5.58 3.49
C SER A 235 4.49 -6.64 4.59
N PRO A 236 3.90 -7.83 4.41
CA PRO A 236 3.99 -8.88 5.40
C PRO A 236 5.43 -9.37 5.55
N SER A 237 5.76 -9.80 6.76
CA SER A 237 6.93 -10.64 7.03
C SER A 237 6.44 -12.06 7.25
N PHE A 238 7.09 -13.04 6.62
CA PHE A 238 6.64 -14.42 6.71
C PHE A 238 7.54 -15.25 7.60
N THR A 239 6.97 -16.28 8.20
CA THR A 239 7.68 -17.44 8.73
C THR A 239 7.73 -18.55 7.69
N TYR A 240 8.64 -19.51 7.87
CA TYR A 240 8.69 -20.70 7.02
C TYR A 240 7.34 -21.45 6.96
N LYS A 241 6.65 -21.55 8.10
CA LYS A 241 5.37 -22.25 8.22
C LYS A 241 4.27 -21.56 7.40
N GLU A 242 4.24 -20.24 7.40
CA GLU A 242 3.26 -19.46 6.62
C GLU A 242 3.52 -19.60 5.11
N ILE A 243 4.79 -19.58 4.68
CA ILE A 243 5.15 -19.86 3.28
C ILE A 243 4.72 -21.27 2.87
N GLU A 244 4.94 -22.28 3.72
CA GLU A 244 4.46 -23.64 3.47
C GLU A 244 2.93 -23.71 3.32
N GLU A 245 2.21 -23.00 4.17
CA GLU A 245 0.75 -22.93 4.13
C GLU A 245 0.25 -22.28 2.83
N ILE A 246 0.82 -21.12 2.44
CA ILE A 246 0.50 -20.43 1.19
C ILE A 246 0.72 -21.36 -0.02
N VAL A 247 1.86 -22.06 -0.06
CA VAL A 247 2.17 -22.99 -1.15
C VAL A 247 1.20 -24.17 -1.18
N LYS A 248 0.87 -24.74 -0.01
CA LYS A 248 -0.06 -25.87 0.11
C LYS A 248 -1.44 -25.50 -0.42
N GLN A 249 -2.01 -24.39 0.05
CA GLN A 249 -3.32 -23.90 -0.39
C GLN A 249 -3.35 -23.70 -1.91
N ARG A 250 -2.28 -23.15 -2.49
CA ARG A 250 -2.21 -22.90 -3.93
C ARG A 250 -2.13 -24.19 -4.76
N ARG A 251 -1.48 -25.24 -4.25
CA ARG A 251 -1.45 -26.56 -4.92
C ARG A 251 -2.83 -27.20 -4.96
N GLU A 252 -3.54 -27.18 -3.84
CA GLU A 252 -4.91 -27.73 -3.72
C GLU A 252 -5.88 -27.05 -4.70
N VAL A 253 -5.79 -25.73 -4.86
CA VAL A 253 -6.59 -24.98 -5.85
C VAL A 253 -6.25 -25.38 -7.29
N ASN A 254 -4.96 -25.54 -7.61
CA ASN A 254 -4.52 -25.90 -8.97
C ASN A 254 -4.86 -27.36 -9.33
N ASP A 255 -4.79 -28.28 -8.37
CA ASP A 255 -5.12 -29.69 -8.58
C ASP A 255 -6.64 -29.90 -8.69
N GLY A 256 -7.43 -29.17 -7.89
CA GLY A 256 -8.89 -29.14 -8.02
C GLY A 256 -9.40 -28.53 -9.33
N ALA A 257 -8.65 -27.59 -9.93
CA ALA A 257 -8.96 -27.00 -11.23
C ALA A 257 -8.58 -27.90 -12.42
N ARG A 258 -7.72 -28.91 -12.21
CA ARG A 258 -7.34 -29.92 -13.23
C ARG A 258 -8.23 -31.17 -13.20
N ALA A 259 -8.96 -31.39 -12.10
CA ALA A 259 -9.86 -32.53 -11.91
C ALA A 259 -11.30 -32.26 -12.40
N LYS A 260 -11.56 -31.09 -12.99
CA LYS A 260 -12.82 -30.69 -13.64
C LYS A 260 -12.58 -30.41 -15.11
#